data_AF-A0A960AVW7-F1
#
_entry.id   AF-A0A960AVW7-F1
#
_cell.length_a   1.000
_cell.length_b   1.000
_cell.length_c   1.000
_cell.angle_alpha   90.00
_cell.angle_beta   90.00
_cell.angle_gamma   90.00
#
_symmetry.space_group_name_H-M   'P 1'
#
loop_
_entity.id
_entity.type
_entity.pdbx_description
1 polymer ?
#
loop_
_entity_poly.entity_id
_entity_poly.type
_entity_poly.pdbx_seq_one_letter_code
_entity_poly.pdbx_strand_id
1 'polypeptide(L)'
;QPLLKDLGNQLLHSAADPDLAAAVGVVMDRVWTLHQDTPETAIDAQLSNWSFTVADDPVLLDVGTPFVRSGSGYRFDQEILLSAIPPGLRAYYRRKGDVATYMDDYFSPRLVAVDLLGNFIKEGATRRLPEGIVAANEWLESHDLEPIARAEVDEYYKQDAATLELFLRVRRLDRAARRLLRREYDFILPGRVSR
;
A
#
# COMPACT_ATOMS: atom_id res chain seq x y z
N GLN A 1 13.93 15.69 -12.46
CA GLN A 1 14.28 15.75 -11.03
C GLN A 1 15.02 14.46 -10.65
N PRO A 2 16.07 14.50 -9.82
CA PRO A 2 16.92 13.34 -9.51
C PRO A 2 16.13 12.15 -8.95
N LEU A 3 15.24 12.39 -7.97
CA LEU A 3 14.42 11.36 -7.32
C LEU A 3 13.55 10.52 -8.27
N LEU A 4 13.16 11.09 -9.42
CA LEU A 4 12.33 10.42 -10.41
C LEU A 4 13.11 9.46 -11.32
N LYS A 5 14.44 9.55 -11.34
CA LYS A 5 15.28 8.67 -12.16
C LYS A 5 15.43 7.30 -11.55
N ASP A 6 15.44 7.23 -10.21
CA ASP A 6 15.72 6.01 -9.46
C ASP A 6 14.47 5.54 -8.70
N LEU A 7 13.29 5.68 -9.33
CA LEU A 7 12.03 5.20 -8.75
C LEU A 7 12.05 3.67 -8.63
N GLY A 8 11.54 3.13 -7.52
CA GLY A 8 11.49 1.69 -7.33
C GLY A 8 10.64 0.95 -8.37
N ASN A 9 9.69 1.64 -9.03
CA ASN A 9 9.01 1.09 -10.21
C ASN A 9 10.02 0.66 -11.30
N GLN A 10 11.06 1.46 -11.56
CA GLN A 10 12.07 1.08 -12.53
C GLN A 10 12.87 -0.14 -12.05
N LEU A 11 13.23 -0.17 -10.75
CA LEU A 11 13.96 -1.30 -10.17
C LEU A 11 13.20 -2.62 -10.31
N LEU A 12 11.89 -2.62 -10.06
CA LEU A 12 11.02 -3.80 -10.25
C LEU A 12 11.21 -4.43 -11.64
N HIS A 13 11.41 -3.60 -12.67
CA HIS A 13 11.49 -4.06 -14.05
C HIS A 13 12.91 -4.36 -14.54
N SER A 14 13.90 -3.57 -14.13
CA SER A 14 15.23 -3.57 -14.78
C SER A 14 16.39 -3.93 -13.86
N ALA A 15 16.24 -3.87 -12.54
CA ALA A 15 17.32 -4.16 -11.60
C ALA A 15 17.74 -5.64 -11.66
N ALA A 16 19.01 -5.92 -11.38
CA ALA A 16 19.45 -7.29 -11.16
C ALA A 16 18.80 -7.87 -9.88
N ASP A 17 18.70 -9.19 -9.77
CA ASP A 17 18.04 -9.83 -8.63
C ASP A 17 18.65 -9.46 -7.27
N PRO A 18 20.00 -9.34 -7.11
CA PRO A 18 20.58 -8.88 -5.86
C PRO A 18 20.18 -7.46 -5.49
N ASP A 19 20.10 -6.56 -6.47
CA ASP A 19 19.71 -5.15 -6.24
C ASP A 19 18.24 -5.04 -5.85
N LEU A 20 17.39 -5.85 -6.49
CA LEU A 20 15.96 -5.95 -6.14
C LEU A 20 15.79 -6.49 -4.72
N ALA A 21 16.53 -7.55 -4.35
CA ALA A 21 16.48 -8.13 -3.02
C ALA A 21 16.94 -7.12 -1.95
N ALA A 22 18.03 -6.39 -2.22
CA ALA A 22 18.50 -5.32 -1.35
C ALA A 22 17.45 -4.21 -1.18
N ALA A 23 16.78 -3.80 -2.27
CA ALA A 23 15.72 -2.80 -2.21
C ALA A 23 14.53 -3.24 -1.35
N VAL A 24 14.12 -4.53 -1.46
CA VAL A 24 13.09 -5.11 -0.59
C VAL A 24 13.54 -5.07 0.87
N GLY A 25 14.76 -5.54 1.16
CA GLY A 25 15.30 -5.55 2.52
C GLY A 25 15.35 -4.18 3.17
N VAL A 26 15.90 -3.17 2.49
CA VAL A 26 16.04 -1.80 3.04
C VAL A 26 14.68 -1.16 3.32
N VAL A 27 13.68 -1.36 2.44
CA VAL A 27 12.33 -0.85 2.67
C VAL A 27 11.69 -1.54 3.87
N MET A 28 11.82 -2.87 3.97
CA MET A 28 11.26 -3.63 5.08
C MET A 28 11.97 -3.32 6.42
N ASP A 29 13.28 -3.07 6.41
CA ASP A 29 14.03 -2.59 7.59
C ASP A 29 13.50 -1.23 8.07
N ARG A 30 13.13 -0.34 7.15
CA ARG A 30 12.51 0.95 7.50
C ARG A 30 11.12 0.75 8.13
N VAL A 31 10.30 -0.14 7.55
CA VAL A 31 8.99 -0.52 8.12
C VAL A 31 9.16 -1.06 9.54
N TRP A 32 10.10 -1.99 9.73
CA TRP A 32 10.35 -2.61 11.02
C TRP A 32 10.83 -1.63 12.08
N THR A 33 11.78 -0.76 11.72
CA THR A 33 12.30 0.28 12.62
C THR A 33 11.17 1.19 13.13
N LEU A 34 10.27 1.61 12.23
CA LEU A 34 9.14 2.48 12.59
C LEU A 34 8.03 1.75 13.35
N HIS A 35 7.81 0.47 13.05
CA HIS A 35 6.90 -0.40 13.78
C HIS A 35 7.34 -0.62 15.24
N GLN A 36 8.65 -0.61 15.51
CA GLN A 36 9.16 -0.73 16.87
C GLN A 36 9.18 0.59 17.66
N ASP A 37 8.99 1.73 16.99
CA ASP A 37 9.05 3.04 17.64
C ASP A 37 7.80 3.35 18.48
N THR A 38 7.90 4.34 19.37
CA THR A 38 6.78 4.84 20.17
C THR A 38 6.65 6.35 19.99
N PRO A 39 5.56 6.86 19.38
CA PRO A 39 4.38 6.12 18.92
C PRO A 39 4.66 5.24 17.70
N GLU A 40 3.95 4.12 17.64
CA GLU A 40 4.07 3.16 16.54
C GLU A 40 3.68 3.83 15.22
N THR A 41 4.54 3.71 14.22
CA THR A 41 4.40 4.37 12.93
C THR A 41 4.44 3.32 11.83
N ALA A 42 3.43 3.33 10.95
CA ALA A 42 3.35 2.47 9.79
C ALA A 42 3.45 3.29 8.50
N ILE A 43 4.19 2.76 7.53
CA ILE A 43 4.42 3.40 6.22
C ILE A 43 4.12 2.42 5.09
N ASP A 44 3.89 2.95 3.89
CA ASP A 44 3.73 2.15 2.68
C ASP A 44 5.08 1.55 2.23
N ALA A 45 5.07 0.27 1.87
CA ALA A 45 6.26 -0.48 1.47
C ALA A 45 6.30 -0.85 -0.02
N GLN A 46 5.31 -0.41 -0.81
CA GLN A 46 5.30 -0.64 -2.25
C GLN A 46 6.49 0.06 -2.88
N LEU A 47 7.40 -0.69 -3.49
CA LEU A 47 8.65 -0.16 -4.06
C LEU A 47 8.41 1.00 -5.04
N SER A 48 7.28 1.02 -5.77
CA SER A 48 6.94 2.15 -6.65
C SER A 48 6.74 3.49 -5.95
N ASN A 49 6.53 3.50 -4.63
CA ASN A 49 6.44 4.70 -3.79
C ASN A 49 7.79 5.20 -3.26
N TRP A 50 8.90 4.51 -3.57
CA TRP A 50 10.23 4.84 -3.07
C TRP A 50 11.18 5.31 -4.17
N SER A 51 12.12 6.16 -3.79
CA SER A 51 13.25 6.58 -4.63
C SER A 51 14.55 6.04 -4.05
N PHE A 52 15.33 5.34 -4.86
CA PHE A 52 16.59 4.68 -4.48
C PHE A 52 17.81 5.42 -5.01
N THR A 53 17.73 6.75 -5.13
CA THR A 53 18.90 7.58 -5.52
C THR A 53 20.10 7.35 -4.58
N VAL A 54 19.84 6.99 -3.32
CA VAL A 54 20.81 6.39 -2.41
C VAL A 54 20.25 5.02 -2.02
N ALA A 55 20.95 3.93 -2.39
CA ALA A 55 20.41 2.57 -2.25
C ALA A 55 20.09 2.18 -0.80
N ASP A 56 20.98 2.52 0.14
CA ASP A 56 20.85 2.18 1.56
C ASP A 56 20.02 3.19 2.37
N ASP A 57 19.61 4.31 1.75
CA ASP A 57 18.75 5.33 2.38
C ASP A 57 17.70 5.84 1.38
N PRO A 58 16.77 4.97 0.96
CA PRO A 58 15.76 5.33 0.00
C PRO A 58 14.77 6.32 0.61
N VAL A 59 14.24 7.19 -0.25
CA VAL A 59 13.30 8.23 0.14
C VAL A 59 11.89 7.77 -0.19
N LEU A 60 11.02 7.68 0.81
CA LEU A 60 9.59 7.48 0.62
C LEU A 60 8.97 8.74 -0.02
N LEU A 61 8.32 8.57 -1.16
CA LEU A 61 7.63 9.63 -1.89
C LEU A 61 6.12 9.62 -1.66
N ASP A 62 5.59 8.55 -1.07
CA ASP A 62 4.16 8.46 -0.72
C ASP A 62 3.77 9.59 0.24
N VAL A 63 2.53 10.07 0.06
CA VAL A 63 1.89 11.09 0.89
C VAL A 63 0.63 10.57 1.59
N GLY A 64 0.25 9.31 1.34
CA GLY A 64 -0.88 8.64 1.99
C GLY A 64 -0.55 8.10 3.38
N THR A 65 0.72 7.81 3.62
CA THR A 65 1.30 7.38 4.90
C THR A 65 2.29 8.44 5.43
N PRO A 66 2.66 8.46 6.73
CA PRO A 66 2.49 7.44 7.76
C PRO A 66 1.11 7.38 8.44
N PHE A 67 0.73 6.20 8.90
CA PHE A 67 -0.25 6.04 9.96
C PHE A 67 0.46 5.98 11.30
N VAL A 68 -0.07 6.70 12.30
CA VAL A 68 0.53 6.75 13.64
C VAL A 68 -0.51 6.36 14.68
N ARG A 69 -0.15 5.42 15.56
CA ARG A 69 -1.00 5.01 16.70
C ARG A 69 -0.20 4.98 18.00
N SER A 70 -0.93 5.05 19.10
CA SER A 70 -0.38 4.93 20.45
C SER A 70 -1.34 4.15 21.33
N GLY A 71 -1.00 3.94 22.61
CA GLY A 71 -1.88 3.23 23.55
C GLY A 71 -3.31 3.82 23.67
N SER A 72 -3.54 5.06 23.23
CA SER A 72 -4.86 5.70 23.17
C SER A 72 -5.59 5.56 21.82
N GLY A 73 -5.03 4.81 20.86
CA GLY A 73 -5.53 4.66 19.50
C GLY A 73 -4.79 5.50 18.46
N TYR A 74 -5.41 5.67 17.29
CA TYR A 74 -4.89 6.40 16.14
C TYR A 74 -4.74 7.90 16.40
N ARG A 75 -3.68 8.51 15.85
CA ARG A 75 -3.36 9.93 16.04
C ARG A 75 -4.09 10.89 15.08
N PHE A 76 -4.73 10.36 14.04
CA PHE A 76 -5.52 11.16 13.10
C PHE A 76 -6.96 10.68 13.03
N ASP A 77 -7.85 11.57 12.59
CA ASP A 77 -9.27 11.25 12.40
C ASP A 77 -9.46 10.36 11.16
N GLN A 78 -9.81 9.10 11.39
CA GLN A 78 -10.05 8.10 10.35
C GLN A 78 -11.22 8.47 9.42
N GLU A 79 -12.11 9.40 9.81
CA GLU A 79 -13.18 9.91 8.93
C GLU A 79 -12.62 10.53 7.65
N ILE A 80 -11.36 10.98 7.64
CA ILE A 80 -10.71 11.48 6.42
C ILE A 80 -10.66 10.41 5.32
N LEU A 81 -10.50 9.13 5.67
CA LEU A 81 -10.48 8.00 4.72
C LEU A 81 -11.87 7.75 4.11
N LEU A 82 -12.93 8.11 4.85
CA LEU A 82 -14.32 8.02 4.38
C LEU A 82 -14.76 9.25 3.59
N SER A 83 -13.92 10.28 3.45
CA SER A 83 -14.28 11.52 2.76
C SER A 83 -14.68 11.28 1.29
N ALA A 84 -14.00 10.34 0.61
CA ALA A 84 -14.28 9.95 -0.76
C ALA A 84 -15.53 9.05 -0.92
N ILE A 85 -16.09 8.54 0.18
CA ILE A 85 -17.28 7.70 0.20
C ILE A 85 -18.54 8.59 0.23
N PRO A 86 -19.60 8.24 -0.52
CA PRO A 86 -20.87 8.99 -0.48
C PRO A 86 -21.48 9.02 0.92
N PRO A 87 -22.06 10.14 1.38
CA PRO A 87 -22.53 10.30 2.77
C PRO A 87 -23.44 9.17 3.28
N GLY A 88 -24.36 8.68 2.44
CA GLY A 88 -25.28 7.59 2.81
C GLY A 88 -24.58 6.24 3.05
N LEU A 89 -23.42 6.02 2.42
CA LEU A 89 -22.65 4.79 2.54
C LEU A 89 -21.61 4.85 3.67
N ARG A 90 -21.21 6.06 4.12
CA ARG A 90 -20.27 6.24 5.24
C ARG A 90 -20.77 5.56 6.52
N ALA A 91 -22.07 5.69 6.82
CA ALA A 91 -22.66 5.07 8.00
C ALA A 91 -22.57 3.53 7.99
N TYR A 92 -22.62 2.93 6.81
CA TYR A 92 -22.43 1.48 6.65
C TYR A 92 -20.98 1.08 6.95
N TYR A 93 -19.99 1.76 6.36
CA TYR A 93 -18.56 1.47 6.60
C TYR A 93 -18.14 1.69 8.06
N ARG A 94 -18.65 2.75 8.71
CA ARG A 94 -18.41 2.98 10.15
C ARG A 94 -18.87 1.81 11.01
N ARG A 95 -20.06 1.28 10.74
CA ARG A 95 -20.64 0.16 11.52
C ARG A 95 -19.88 -1.13 11.31
N LYS A 96 -19.33 -1.34 10.12
CA LYS A 96 -18.58 -2.56 9.80
C LYS A 96 -17.16 -2.56 10.39
N GLY A 97 -16.61 -1.38 10.70
CA GLY A 97 -15.26 -1.25 11.27
C GLY A 97 -14.13 -1.42 10.24
N ASP A 98 -14.47 -1.55 8.95
CA ASP A 98 -13.55 -1.89 7.86
C ASP A 98 -12.33 -0.93 7.78
N VAL A 99 -12.51 0.35 8.12
CA VAL A 99 -11.44 1.35 8.04
C VAL A 99 -10.34 1.09 9.06
N ALA A 100 -10.70 0.80 10.31
CA ALA A 100 -9.73 0.53 11.36
C ALA A 100 -8.99 -0.77 11.08
N THR A 101 -9.70 -1.82 10.66
CA THR A 101 -9.10 -3.11 10.29
C THR A 101 -8.14 -2.97 9.11
N TYR A 102 -8.53 -2.23 8.06
CA TYR A 102 -7.63 -1.94 6.93
C TYR A 102 -6.37 -1.20 7.37
N MET A 103 -6.48 -0.25 8.31
CA MET A 103 -5.33 0.47 8.83
C MET A 103 -4.46 -0.39 9.75
N ASP A 104 -5.06 -1.32 10.50
CA ASP A 104 -4.33 -2.24 11.39
C ASP A 104 -3.37 -3.13 10.59
N ASP A 105 -3.71 -3.47 9.34
CA ASP A 105 -2.84 -4.27 8.45
C ASP A 105 -1.49 -3.59 8.21
N TYR A 106 -1.44 -2.25 8.12
CA TYR A 106 -0.19 -1.49 7.95
C TYR A 106 0.74 -1.60 9.16
N PHE A 107 0.22 -1.95 10.33
CA PHE A 107 1.00 -2.18 11.54
C PHE A 107 1.45 -3.64 11.70
N SER A 108 1.19 -4.50 10.72
CA SER A 108 1.73 -5.85 10.68
C SER A 108 2.84 -5.90 9.63
N PRO A 109 4.13 -6.00 10.02
CA PRO A 109 5.23 -6.09 9.06
C PRO A 109 5.05 -7.21 8.02
N ARG A 110 4.45 -8.33 8.43
CA ARG A 110 4.11 -9.43 7.52
C ARG A 110 3.06 -9.05 6.49
N LEU A 111 1.97 -8.38 6.89
CA LEU A 111 0.93 -7.95 5.93
C LEU A 111 1.44 -6.83 5.02
N VAL A 112 2.30 -5.95 5.54
CA VAL A 112 3.03 -4.96 4.73
C VAL A 112 3.92 -5.63 3.68
N ALA A 113 4.61 -6.72 4.04
CA ALA A 113 5.35 -7.52 3.07
C ALA A 113 4.43 -8.15 2.00
N VAL A 114 3.23 -8.61 2.36
CA VAL A 114 2.24 -9.09 1.37
C VAL A 114 1.83 -7.97 0.41
N ASP A 115 1.57 -6.75 0.89
CA ASP A 115 1.21 -5.62 0.01
C ASP A 115 2.40 -5.17 -0.86
N LEU A 116 3.62 -5.17 -0.33
CA LEU A 116 4.85 -4.97 -1.11
C LEU A 116 4.93 -5.99 -2.24
N LEU A 117 4.67 -7.27 -2.00
CA LEU A 117 4.65 -8.29 -3.04
C LEU A 117 3.50 -8.07 -4.04
N GLY A 118 2.36 -7.57 -3.57
CA GLY A 118 1.26 -7.09 -4.41
C GLY A 118 1.67 -5.97 -5.37
N ASN A 119 2.64 -5.13 -5.00
CA ASN A 119 3.20 -4.09 -5.85
C ASN A 119 3.76 -4.64 -7.17
N PHE A 120 4.39 -5.82 -7.16
CA PHE A 120 4.90 -6.46 -8.38
C PHE A 120 3.79 -6.74 -9.38
N ILE A 121 2.61 -7.14 -8.91
CA ILE A 121 1.47 -7.41 -9.78
C ILE A 121 0.85 -6.07 -10.25
N LYS A 122 0.68 -5.11 -9.33
CA LYS A 122 0.13 -3.77 -9.60
C LYS A 122 0.94 -3.03 -10.67
N GLU A 123 2.27 -3.19 -10.67
CA GLU A 123 3.20 -2.54 -11.60
C GLU A 123 3.51 -3.39 -12.85
N GLY A 124 2.90 -4.57 -13.01
CA GLY A 124 3.14 -5.44 -14.17
C GLY A 124 4.49 -6.15 -14.18
N ALA A 125 5.17 -6.21 -13.02
CA ALA A 125 6.41 -6.92 -12.78
C ALA A 125 6.20 -8.37 -12.28
N THR A 126 5.03 -8.98 -12.52
CA THR A 126 4.67 -10.34 -12.05
C THR A 126 5.72 -11.42 -12.37
N ARG A 127 6.48 -11.27 -13.47
CA ARG A 127 7.57 -12.20 -13.82
C ARG A 127 8.70 -12.25 -12.77
N ARG A 128 8.87 -11.17 -12.00
CA ARG A 128 9.89 -10.98 -10.95
C ARG A 128 9.35 -11.28 -9.54
N LEU A 129 8.07 -11.62 -9.43
CA LEU A 129 7.43 -11.92 -8.15
C LEU A 129 8.08 -13.12 -7.44
N PRO A 130 8.53 -14.21 -8.11
CA PRO A 130 9.25 -15.28 -7.43
C PRO A 130 10.49 -14.79 -6.68
N GLU A 131 11.30 -13.92 -7.28
CA GLU A 131 12.49 -13.33 -6.68
C GLU A 131 12.12 -12.38 -5.53
N GLY A 132 11.06 -11.60 -5.70
CA GLY A 132 10.51 -10.76 -4.63
C GLY A 132 10.06 -11.58 -3.42
N ILE A 133 9.40 -12.73 -3.63
CA ILE A 133 8.96 -13.64 -2.55
C ILE A 133 10.16 -14.20 -1.80
N VAL A 134 11.22 -14.61 -2.51
CA VAL A 134 12.46 -15.09 -1.88
C VAL A 134 13.04 -14.01 -0.96
N ALA A 135 13.24 -12.79 -1.50
CA ALA A 135 13.81 -11.68 -0.72
C ALA A 135 12.94 -11.30 0.50
N ALA A 136 11.63 -11.24 0.32
CA ALA A 136 10.70 -10.93 1.41
C ALA A 136 10.71 -12.02 2.49
N ASN A 137 10.74 -13.30 2.11
CA ASN A 137 10.77 -14.41 3.06
C ASN A 137 12.10 -14.52 3.81
N GLU A 138 13.23 -14.31 3.14
CA GLU A 138 14.54 -14.21 3.81
C GLU A 138 14.52 -13.10 4.87
N TRP A 139 13.93 -11.95 4.56
CA TRP A 139 13.75 -10.86 5.51
C TRP A 139 12.81 -11.23 6.67
N LEU A 140 11.66 -11.84 6.39
CA LEU A 140 10.69 -12.26 7.41
C LEU A 140 11.29 -13.29 8.37
N GLU A 141 11.98 -14.30 7.84
CA GLU A 141 12.65 -15.34 8.63
C GLU A 141 13.72 -14.73 9.55
N SER A 142 14.48 -13.73 9.07
CA SER A 142 15.48 -13.04 9.90
C SER A 142 14.89 -12.23 11.06
N HIS A 143 13.58 -11.96 11.03
CA HIS A 143 12.82 -11.25 12.06
C HIS A 143 11.84 -12.16 12.83
N ASP A 144 12.00 -13.49 12.74
CA ASP A 144 11.15 -14.50 13.39
C ASP A 144 9.66 -14.40 12.98
N LEU A 145 9.38 -14.00 11.74
CA LEU A 145 8.03 -13.90 11.17
C LEU A 145 7.74 -15.04 10.19
N GLU A 146 6.46 -15.45 10.12
CA GLU A 146 6.02 -16.52 9.23
C GLU A 146 6.19 -16.12 7.75
N PRO A 147 6.78 -16.98 6.90
CA PRO A 147 6.94 -16.72 5.48
C PRO A 147 5.58 -16.57 4.75
N ILE A 148 5.65 -16.03 3.54
CA ILE A 148 4.53 -15.79 2.65
C ILE A 148 4.59 -16.76 1.48
N ALA A 149 3.48 -17.45 1.22
CA ALA A 149 3.30 -18.25 0.03
C ALA A 149 2.79 -17.41 -1.14
N ARG A 150 3.16 -17.81 -2.37
CA ARG A 150 2.67 -17.17 -3.60
C ARG A 150 1.14 -17.08 -3.66
N ALA A 151 0.44 -18.13 -3.22
CA ALA A 151 -1.02 -18.17 -3.22
C ALA A 151 -1.64 -17.09 -2.33
N GLU A 152 -0.98 -16.71 -1.23
CA GLU A 152 -1.45 -15.63 -0.34
C GLU A 152 -1.36 -14.28 -1.05
N VAL A 153 -0.28 -14.02 -1.79
CA VAL A 153 -0.10 -12.79 -2.58
C VAL A 153 -1.16 -12.69 -3.67
N ASP A 154 -1.39 -13.78 -4.42
CA ASP A 154 -2.36 -13.80 -5.51
C ASP A 154 -3.80 -13.58 -4.99
N GLU A 155 -4.17 -14.21 -3.88
CA GLU A 155 -5.50 -14.04 -3.28
C GLU A 155 -5.67 -12.63 -2.67
N TYR A 156 -4.64 -12.11 -1.98
CA TYR A 156 -4.65 -10.74 -1.48
C TYR A 156 -4.85 -9.73 -2.63
N TYR A 157 -4.06 -9.84 -3.71
CA TYR A 157 -4.18 -8.95 -4.86
C TYR A 157 -5.55 -9.04 -5.53
N LYS A 158 -6.10 -10.25 -5.66
CA LYS A 158 -7.43 -10.46 -6.24
C LYS A 158 -8.53 -9.80 -5.39
N GLN A 159 -8.45 -9.91 -4.07
CA GLN A 159 -9.38 -9.27 -3.14
C GLN A 159 -9.26 -7.74 -3.18
N ASP A 160 -8.03 -7.22 -3.19
CA ASP A 160 -7.75 -5.79 -3.33
C ASP A 160 -8.30 -5.23 -4.65
N ALA A 161 -8.02 -5.91 -5.77
CA ALA A 161 -8.50 -5.51 -7.08
C ALA A 161 -10.03 -5.50 -7.19
N ALA A 162 -10.71 -6.48 -6.57
CA ALA A 162 -12.17 -6.53 -6.52
C ALA A 162 -12.76 -5.39 -5.66
N THR A 163 -12.14 -5.13 -4.50
CA THR A 163 -12.54 -4.03 -3.60
C THR A 163 -12.36 -2.68 -4.26
N LEU A 164 -11.21 -2.43 -4.89
CA LEU A 164 -10.91 -1.21 -5.62
C LEU A 164 -11.92 -1.00 -6.77
N GLU A 165 -12.26 -2.05 -7.51
CA GLU A 165 -13.23 -1.95 -8.60
C GLU A 165 -14.62 -1.56 -8.10
N LEU A 166 -15.08 -2.20 -7.02
CA LEU A 166 -16.35 -1.85 -6.38
C LEU A 166 -16.35 -0.39 -5.91
N PHE A 167 -15.28 0.04 -5.24
CA PHE A 167 -15.13 1.40 -4.75
C PHE A 167 -15.14 2.43 -5.88
N LEU A 168 -14.43 2.17 -6.98
CA LEU A 168 -14.45 3.06 -8.16
C LEU A 168 -15.82 3.13 -8.82
N ARG A 169 -16.58 2.02 -8.88
CA ARG A 169 -17.96 2.02 -9.37
C ARG A 169 -18.85 2.93 -8.50
N VAL A 170 -18.77 2.79 -7.18
CA VAL A 170 -19.51 3.64 -6.22
C VAL A 170 -19.17 5.12 -6.43
N ARG A 171 -17.88 5.45 -6.55
CA ARG A 171 -17.44 6.84 -6.74
C ARG A 171 -17.87 7.44 -8.09
N ARG A 172 -17.91 6.64 -9.16
CA ARG A 172 -18.46 7.07 -10.46
C ARG A 172 -19.95 7.36 -10.37
N LEU A 173 -20.72 6.54 -9.65
CA LEU A 173 -22.14 6.79 -9.40
C LEU A 173 -22.36 8.06 -8.58
N ASP A 174 -21.57 8.30 -7.53
CA ASP A 174 -21.65 9.53 -6.74
C ASP A 174 -21.38 10.77 -7.60
N ARG A 175 -20.31 10.74 -8.42
CA ARG A 175 -20.02 11.83 -9.35
C ARG A 175 -21.19 12.10 -10.30
N ALA A 176 -21.82 11.06 -10.83
CA ALA A 176 -22.97 11.20 -11.72
C ALA A 176 -24.19 11.81 -10.97
N ALA A 177 -24.47 11.35 -9.76
CA ALA A 177 -25.55 11.86 -8.92
C ALA A 177 -25.33 13.33 -8.53
N ARG A 178 -24.11 13.70 -8.14
CA ARG A 178 -23.77 15.10 -7.83
C ARG A 178 -23.90 16.00 -9.04
N ARG A 179 -23.44 15.54 -10.21
CA ARG A 179 -23.62 16.29 -11.47
C ARG A 179 -25.10 16.49 -11.80
N LEU A 180 -25.94 15.47 -11.59
CA LEU A 180 -27.40 15.58 -11.78
C LEU A 180 -28.01 16.62 -10.82
N LEU A 181 -27.53 16.65 -9.57
CA LEU A 181 -27.95 17.61 -8.54
C LEU A 181 -27.25 18.98 -8.64
N ARG A 182 -26.44 19.23 -9.69
CA ARG A 182 -25.62 20.44 -9.87
C ARG A 182 -24.74 20.77 -8.66
N ARG A 183 -24.19 19.74 -8.02
CA ARG A 183 -23.24 19.83 -6.92
C ARG A 183 -21.83 19.52 -7.39
N GLU A 184 -20.84 20.12 -6.73
CA GLU A 184 -19.44 19.87 -6.96
C GLU A 184 -19.03 18.47 -6.46
N TYR A 185 -18.03 17.89 -7.14
CA TYR A 185 -17.41 16.61 -6.80
C TYR A 185 -15.91 16.83 -6.65
N ASP A 186 -15.43 16.76 -5.42
CA ASP A 186 -14.11 17.28 -5.03
C ASP A 186 -12.96 16.30 -5.27
N PHE A 187 -13.25 15.11 -5.81
CA PHE A 187 -12.26 14.05 -5.97
C PHE A 187 -11.93 13.76 -7.43
N ILE A 188 -10.67 13.37 -7.68
CA ILE A 188 -10.23 12.89 -8.99
C ILE A 188 -10.59 11.41 -9.12
N LEU A 189 -11.19 11.02 -10.25
CA LEU A 189 -11.42 9.62 -10.58
C LEU A 189 -10.36 9.15 -11.56
N PRO A 190 -9.69 8.02 -11.28
CA PRO A 190 -8.73 7.45 -12.22
C PRO A 190 -9.44 7.00 -13.51
N GLY A 191 -8.66 6.95 -14.59
CA GLY A 191 -9.08 6.45 -15.89
C GLY A 191 -9.35 4.94 -15.88
N ARG A 192 -9.31 4.31 -17.06
CA ARG A 192 -9.35 2.83 -17.13
C ARG A 192 -8.02 2.30 -16.59
N VAL A 193 -8.12 1.40 -15.61
CA VAL A 193 -6.97 0.64 -15.10
C VAL A 193 -6.75 -0.53 -16.05
N SER A 194 -5.62 -0.55 -16.75
CA SER A 194 -5.13 -1.73 -17.46
C SER A 194 -4.52 -2.68 -16.43
N ARG A 195 -5.07 -3.88 -16.32
CA ARG A 195 -4.57 -4.96 -15.47
C ARG A 195 -3.93 -6.02 -16.36
#